data_AF-A0A437JPL0-F1
#
_entry.id   AF-A0A437JPL0-F1
#
_cell.length_a   1.000
_cell.length_b   1.000
_cell.length_c   1.000
_cell.angle_alpha   90.00
_cell.angle_beta   90.00
_cell.angle_gamma   90.00
#
_symmetry.space_group_name_H-M   'P 1'
#
loop_
_entity.id
_entity.type
_entity.pdbx_description
1 polymer ?
#
loop_
_entity_poly.entity_id
_entity_poly.type
_entity_poly.pdbx_seq_one_letter_code
_entity_poly.pdbx_strand_id
1 'polypeptide(L)' 'MAKSPGLKQVFKAVFGAFVGVQSEQQRQQDFETTSIWPYLMAGVFAVVIFIGILLLLVSWVLPA' A
#
# COMPACT_ATOMS: atom_id res chain seq x y z
N MET A 1 4.92 -17.38 -17.72
CA MET A 1 5.87 -16.24 -17.66
C MET A 1 5.41 -15.36 -16.52
N ALA A 2 6.20 -15.22 -15.46
CA ALA A 2 5.85 -14.35 -14.34
C ALA A 2 5.80 -12.89 -14.84
N LYS A 3 4.63 -12.25 -14.69
CA LYS A 3 4.33 -10.94 -15.27
C LYS A 3 4.66 -9.87 -14.23
N SER A 4 5.38 -8.82 -14.65
CA SER A 4 5.60 -7.66 -13.79
C SER A 4 4.25 -7.08 -13.35
N PRO A 5 4.06 -6.80 -12.05
CA PRO A 5 2.79 -6.28 -11.56
C PRO A 5 2.53 -4.91 -12.15
N GLY A 6 1.28 -4.68 -12.57
CA GLY A 6 0.85 -3.37 -13.04
C GLY A 6 0.63 -2.40 -11.86
N LEU A 7 0.82 -1.10 -12.08
CA LEU A 7 0.61 -0.07 -11.05
C LEU A 7 -0.77 -0.19 -10.36
N LYS A 8 -1.83 -0.42 -11.15
CA LYS A 8 -3.20 -0.59 -10.64
C LYS A 8 -3.33 -1.80 -9.70
N GLN A 9 -2.61 -2.88 -9.97
CA GLN A 9 -2.60 -4.08 -9.13
C GLN A 9 -1.92 -3.77 -7.78
N VAL A 10 -0.74 -3.13 -7.83
CA VAL A 10 0.00 -2.73 -6.63
C VAL A 10 -0.82 -1.78 -5.75
N PHE A 11 -1.46 -0.76 -6.34
CA PHE A 11 -2.34 0.14 -5.59
C PHE A 11 -3.52 -0.61 -4.97
N LYS A 12 -4.20 -1.48 -5.72
CA LYS A 12 -5.33 -2.27 -5.21
C LYS A 12 -4.90 -3.18 -4.05
N ALA A 13 -3.72 -3.79 -4.15
CA ALA A 13 -3.16 -4.65 -3.12
C ALA A 13 -2.85 -3.86 -1.84
N VAL A 14 -2.13 -2.73 -1.96
CA VAL A 14 -1.74 -1.90 -0.81
C VAL A 14 -2.97 -1.32 -0.10
N PHE A 15 -3.91 -0.71 -0.83
CA PHE A 15 -5.12 -0.17 -0.23
C PHE A 15 -6.05 -1.27 0.32
N GLY A 16 -6.18 -2.39 -0.40
CA GLY A 16 -6.98 -3.53 0.05
C GLY A 16 -6.43 -4.14 1.34
N ALA A 17 -5.11 -4.27 1.46
CA ALA A 17 -4.44 -4.74 2.66
C ALA A 17 -4.57 -3.72 3.81
N PHE A 18 -4.42 -2.43 3.53
CA PHE A 18 -4.53 -1.37 4.54
C PHE A 18 -5.93 -1.30 5.19
N VAL A 19 -6.98 -1.48 4.38
CA VAL A 19 -8.37 -1.54 4.88
C VAL A 19 -8.72 -2.93 5.44
N GLY A 20 -7.93 -3.96 5.13
CA GLY A 20 -8.17 -5.34 5.57
C GLY A 20 -9.21 -6.10 4.75
N VAL A 21 -9.56 -5.63 3.55
CA VAL A 21 -10.58 -6.22 2.66
C VAL A 21 -9.99 -6.92 1.44
N GLN A 22 -8.69 -7.26 1.48
CA GLN A 22 -8.03 -7.99 0.40
C GLN A 22 -8.56 -9.44 0.33
N SER A 23 -9.04 -9.87 -0.83
CA SER A 23 -9.48 -11.25 -1.04
C SER A 23 -8.29 -12.20 -1.21
N GLU A 24 -8.49 -13.47 -0.84
CA GLU A 24 -7.45 -14.50 -0.94
C GLU A 24 -6.94 -14.70 -2.38
N GLN A 25 -7.83 -14.66 -3.36
CA GLN A 25 -7.46 -14.82 -4.77
C GLN A 25 -6.55 -13.68 -5.28
N GLN A 26 -6.81 -12.44 -4.84
CA GLN A 26 -5.95 -11.31 -5.16
C GLN A 26 -4.60 -11.43 -4.46
N ARG A 27 -4.62 -11.83 -3.19
CA ARG A 27 -3.42 -12.07 -2.40
C ARG A 27 -2.51 -13.10 -3.08
N GLN A 28 -3.07 -14.24 -3.51
CA GLN A 28 -2.34 -15.26 -4.25
C GLN A 28 -1.74 -14.71 -5.56
N GLN A 29 -2.53 -13.96 -6.35
CA GLN A 29 -2.02 -13.30 -7.56
C GLN A 29 -0.88 -12.32 -7.28
N ASP A 30 -0.92 -11.59 -6.17
CA ASP A 30 0.15 -10.67 -5.76
C ASP A 30 1.42 -11.42 -5.33
N PHE A 31 1.27 -12.56 -4.63
CA PHE A 31 2.39 -13.43 -4.21
C PHE A 31 2.99 -14.28 -5.34
N GLU A 32 2.24 -14.52 -6.41
CA GLU A 32 2.72 -15.22 -7.62
C GLU A 32 3.48 -14.29 -8.60
N THR A 33 3.58 -13.00 -8.28
CA THR A 33 4.36 -12.07 -9.09
C THR A 33 5.86 -12.32 -8.99
N THR A 34 6.61 -11.93 -10.02
CA THR A 34 8.07 -12.16 -10.09
C THR A 34 8.86 -11.51 -8.96
N SER A 35 8.30 -10.49 -8.29
CA SER A 35 9.01 -9.70 -7.30
C SER A 35 8.06 -9.06 -6.29
N ILE A 36 8.41 -9.18 -5.01
CA ILE A 36 7.72 -8.55 -3.88
C ILE A 36 7.99 -7.05 -3.76
N TRP A 37 9.10 -6.57 -4.33
CA TRP A 37 9.60 -5.20 -4.15
C TRP A 37 8.56 -4.11 -4.49
N PRO A 38 7.78 -4.20 -5.60
CA PRO A 38 6.78 -3.18 -5.92
C PRO A 38 5.72 -3.01 -4.82
N TYR A 39 5.30 -4.10 -4.19
CA TYR A 39 4.31 -4.10 -3.12
C TYR A 39 4.88 -3.57 -1.81
N LEU A 40 6.10 -3.97 -1.46
CA LEU A 40 6.77 -3.50 -0.25
C LEU A 40 7.04 -1.99 -0.30
N MET A 41 7.58 -1.50 -1.43
CA MET A 41 7.85 -0.07 -1.61
C MET A 41 6.57 0.75 -1.57
N ALA A 42 5.51 0.29 -2.25
CA ALA A 42 4.24 0.98 -2.25
C ALA A 42 3.58 1.00 -0.85
N GLY A 43 3.69 -0.09 -0.08
CA GLY A 43 3.23 -0.15 1.30
C GLY A 43 3.97 0.81 2.23
N VAL A 44 5.31 0.78 2.20
CA VAL A 44 6.16 1.69 3.00
C VAL A 44 5.85 3.15 2.63
N PHE A 45 5.75 3.46 1.34
CA PHE A 45 5.42 4.79 0.86
C PHE A 45 4.04 5.26 1.37
N ALA A 46 3.03 4.39 1.32
CA ALA A 46 1.70 4.71 1.83
C ALA A 46 1.71 5.00 3.34
N VAL A 47 2.46 4.23 4.13
CA VAL A 47 2.59 4.44 5.59
C VAL A 47 3.29 5.77 5.90
N VAL A 48 4.38 6.09 5.19
CA VAL A 48 5.10 7.37 5.36
C VAL A 48 4.17 8.56 5.06
N ILE A 49 3.39 8.48 3.97
CA ILE A 49 2.39 9.51 3.65
C ILE A 49 1.34 9.62 4.76
N PHE A 50 0.80 8.49 5.22
CA PHE A 50 -0.21 8.48 6.27
C PHE A 50 0.29 9.15 7.56
N ILE A 51 1.51 8.82 8.01
CA ILE A 51 2.14 9.46 9.17
C ILE A 51 2.34 10.96 8.91
N GLY A 52 2.83 11.36 7.74
CA GLY A 52 2.99 12.77 7.38
C GLY A 52 1.66 13.55 7.45
N ILE A 53 0.57 12.96 6.96
CA ILE A 53 -0.77 13.56 7.08
C ILE A 53 -1.18 13.71 8.54
N LEU A 54 -0.95 12.69 9.38
CA LEU A 54 -1.27 12.77 10.81
C LEU A 54 -0.48 13.87 11.52
N LEU A 55 0.83 13.99 11.24
CA LEU A 55 1.67 15.05 11.79
C LEU A 55 1.17 16.44 11.38
N LEU A 56 0.83 16.62 10.10
CA LEU A 56 0.26 17.88 9.60
C LEU A 56 -1.07 18.20 10.29
N LEU A 57 -1.98 17.24 10.38
CA LEU A 57 -3.27 17.42 11.05
C LEU A 57 -3.10 17.78 12.52
N VAL A 58 -2.23 17.06 13.25
CA VAL A 58 -1.95 17.34 14.66
C VAL A 58 -1.36 18.75 14.83
N SER A 59 -0.41 19.13 13.98
CA SER A 59 0.20 20.46 14.02
C SER A 59 -0.78 21.58 13.67
N TRP A 60 -1.81 21.29 12.87
CA TRP A 60 -2.83 22.26 12.47
C TRP A 60 -3.93 22.42 13.53
N VAL A 61 -4.28 21.34 14.23
CA VAL A 61 -5.36 21.33 15.23
C VAL A 61 -4.87 21.75 16.61
N LEU A 62 -3.63 21.42 16.99
CA LEU A 62 -3.09 21.82 18.28
C LEU A 62 -2.78 23.32 18.29
N PRO A 63 -3.33 24.09 19.24
CA PRO A 63 -2.90 25.47 19.44
C PRO A 63 -1.43 25.50 19.88
N ALA A 64 -0.74 26.58 19.48
CA ALA A 64 0.66 26.83 19.80
C ALA A 64 0.91 27.00 21.31
#